data_AF-A0A350AGX8-F1
#
_entry.id   AF-A0A350AGX8-F1
#
_cell.length_a   1.000
_cell.length_b   1.000
_cell.length_c   1.000
_cell.angle_alpha   90.00
_cell.angle_beta   90.00
_cell.angle_gamma   90.00
#
_symmetry.space_group_name_H-M   'P 1'
#
loop_
_entity.id
_entity.type
_entity.pdbx_description
1 polymer ?
#
loop_
_entity_poly.entity_id
_entity_poly.type
_entity_poly.pdbx_seq_one_letter_code
_entity_poly.pdbx_strand_id
1 'polypeptide(L)'
;SQSVKAPIAQLGLSNAARSGLTGFVAGTSRQVAPQGVVINNLLPGIHATDRAIALDGGVVKAEGISMEEAQARRAATIPARRYGTAE
;
A
#
# COMPACT_ATOMS: atom_id res chain seq x y z
N SER A 1 -1.80 -1.23 -4.84
CA SER A 1 -0.86 -0.47 -4.00
C SER A 1 -0.73 0.94 -4.53
N GLN A 2 -0.50 1.92 -3.65
CA GLN A 2 -0.02 3.25 -4.07
C GLN A 2 1.12 3.14 -5.10
N SER A 3 2.03 2.17 -4.94
CA SER A 3 3.14 1.87 -5.86
C SER A 3 2.76 1.76 -7.34
N VAL A 4 1.53 1.35 -7.67
CA VAL A 4 1.07 1.24 -9.06
C VAL A 4 0.59 2.58 -9.60
N LYS A 5 -0.02 3.41 -8.75
CA LYS A 5 -0.58 4.71 -9.13
C LYS A 5 0.46 5.82 -9.08
N ALA A 6 1.35 5.77 -8.09
CA ALA A 6 2.47 6.67 -7.86
C ALA A 6 3.63 5.83 -7.31
N PRO A 7 4.59 5.42 -8.17
CA PRO A 7 5.74 4.61 -7.75
C PRO A 7 6.52 5.26 -6.61
N ILE A 8 6.89 4.45 -5.62
CA ILE A 8 7.63 4.91 -4.44
C ILE A 8 9.11 4.61 -4.65
N ALA A 9 9.97 5.62 -4.57
CA ALA A 9 11.38 5.54 -4.96
C ALA A 9 12.12 4.37 -4.28
N GLN A 10 11.89 4.17 -2.98
CA GLN A 10 12.56 3.14 -2.17
C GLN A 10 12.01 1.72 -2.40
N LEU A 11 10.94 1.56 -3.19
CA LEU A 11 10.21 0.29 -3.32
C LEU A 11 10.25 -0.29 -4.75
N GLY A 12 11.41 -0.21 -5.43
CA GLY A 12 11.57 -0.65 -6.83
C GLY A 12 11.04 -2.06 -7.14
N LEU A 13 11.37 -3.05 -6.31
CA LEU A 13 10.86 -4.43 -6.47
C LEU A 13 9.33 -4.50 -6.39
N SER A 14 8.74 -3.79 -5.43
CA SER A 14 7.29 -3.72 -5.26
C SER A 14 6.61 -2.94 -6.40
N ASN A 15 7.23 -1.87 -6.90
CA ASN A 15 6.70 -1.11 -8.04
C ASN A 15 6.61 -2.00 -9.28
N ALA A 16 7.71 -2.67 -9.65
CA ALA A 16 7.77 -3.53 -10.84
C ALA A 16 6.78 -4.71 -10.74
N ALA A 17 6.84 -5.47 -9.65
CA ALA A 17 6.00 -6.65 -9.47
C ALA A 17 4.50 -6.31 -9.47
N ARG A 18 4.10 -5.23 -8.81
CA ARG A 18 2.68 -4.84 -8.72
C ARG A 18 2.16 -4.22 -10.01
N SER A 19 2.97 -3.48 -10.74
CA SER A 19 2.60 -2.97 -12.07
C SER A 19 2.43 -4.11 -13.06
N GLY A 20 3.35 -5.09 -13.07
CA GLY A 20 3.23 -6.31 -13.87
C GLY A 20 1.95 -7.09 -13.55
N LEU A 21 1.69 -7.34 -12.26
CA LEU A 21 0.44 -7.99 -11.82
C LEU A 21 -0.81 -7.20 -12.23
N THR A 22 -0.77 -5.87 -12.16
CA THR A 22 -1.89 -5.01 -12.60
C THR A 22 -2.16 -5.17 -14.09
N GLY A 23 -1.10 -5.21 -14.91
CA GLY A 23 -1.20 -5.47 -16.35
C GLY A 23 -1.79 -6.85 -16.65
N PHE A 24 -1.31 -7.89 -15.95
CA PHE A 24 -1.85 -9.24 -16.07
C PHE A 24 -3.35 -9.30 -15.73
N VAL A 25 -3.75 -8.74 -14.58
CA VAL A 25 -5.16 -8.72 -14.16
C VAL A 25 -6.04 -7.99 -15.17
N ALA A 26 -5.58 -6.88 -15.73
CA ALA A 26 -6.33 -6.17 -16.77
C ALA A 26 -6.55 -7.04 -18.02
N GLY A 27 -5.54 -7.76 -18.50
CA GLY A 27 -5.67 -8.66 -19.64
C GLY A 27 -6.60 -9.84 -19.35
N THR A 28 -6.34 -10.56 -18.26
CA THR A 28 -7.03 -11.80 -17.91
C THR A 28 -8.49 -11.58 -17.54
N SER A 29 -8.81 -10.50 -16.80
CA SER A 29 -10.20 -10.20 -16.38
C SER A 29 -11.18 -10.15 -17.56
N ARG A 30 -10.76 -9.62 -18.73
CA ARG A 30 -11.61 -9.54 -19.93
C ARG A 30 -11.84 -10.89 -20.59
N GLN A 31 -10.85 -11.79 -20.51
CA GLN A 31 -10.94 -13.12 -21.10
C GLN A 31 -11.91 -14.02 -20.32
N VAL A 32 -12.00 -13.82 -18.99
CA VAL A 32 -12.79 -14.66 -18.09
C VAL A 32 -14.17 -14.08 -17.72
N ALA A 33 -14.45 -12.85 -18.13
CA ALA A 33 -15.71 -12.18 -17.83
C ALA A 33 -16.95 -12.88 -18.41
N PRO A 34 -16.95 -13.44 -19.64
CA PRO A 34 -18.11 -14.17 -20.19
C PRO A 34 -18.49 -15.42 -19.38
N GLN A 35 -17.56 -15.96 -18.58
CA GLN A 35 -17.81 -17.09 -17.68
C GLN A 35 -18.33 -16.64 -16.30
N GLY A 36 -18.65 -15.35 -16.12
CA GLY A 36 -19.16 -14.81 -14.87
C GLY A 36 -18.09 -14.58 -13.79
N VAL A 37 -16.80 -14.61 -14.16
CA VAL A 37 -15.69 -14.40 -13.22
C VAL A 37 -15.18 -12.95 -13.29
N VAL A 38 -15.02 -12.31 -12.14
CA VAL A 38 -14.50 -10.94 -12.02
C VAL A 38 -13.17 -10.95 -11.27
N ILE A 39 -12.18 -10.24 -11.81
CA ILE A 39 -10.87 -10.09 -11.18
C ILE A 39 -10.56 -8.60 -11.04
N ASN A 40 -10.40 -8.15 -9.79
CA ASN A 40 -10.08 -6.77 -9.45
C ASN A 40 -8.91 -6.71 -8.48
N ASN A 41 -8.26 -5.56 -8.44
CA ASN A 41 -7.22 -5.26 -7.47
C ASN A 41 -7.77 -4.26 -6.45
N LEU A 42 -7.57 -4.51 -5.15
CA LEU A 42 -7.65 -3.49 -4.12
C LEU A 42 -6.26 -2.91 -3.87
N LEU A 43 -6.17 -1.57 -3.80
CA LEU A 43 -4.90 -0.85 -3.74
C LEU A 43 -4.77 -0.09 -2.41
N PRO A 44 -4.57 -0.78 -1.28
CA PRO A 44 -4.45 -0.12 0.02
C PRO A 44 -3.25 0.85 0.05
N GLY A 45 -3.47 2.00 0.70
CA GLY A 45 -2.41 2.83 1.28
C GLY A 45 -1.93 2.23 2.60
N ILE A 46 -1.43 3.05 3.53
CA ILE A 46 -1.06 2.56 4.87
C ILE A 46 -2.30 2.19 5.68
N HIS A 47 -2.28 1.00 6.29
CA HIS A 47 -3.32 0.46 7.15
C HIS A 47 -2.70 0.02 8.47
N ALA A 48 -3.45 0.16 9.57
CA ALA A 48 -3.03 -0.21 10.92
C ALA A 48 -2.90 -1.74 11.03
N THR A 49 -1.70 -2.23 10.72
CA THR A 49 -1.34 -3.65 10.71
C THR A 49 0.01 -3.83 11.39
N ASP A 50 0.35 -5.05 11.79
CA ASP A 50 1.67 -5.35 12.37
C ASP A 50 2.83 -4.95 11.44
N ARG A 51 2.61 -5.02 10.12
CA ARG A 51 3.60 -4.54 9.15
C ARG A 51 3.79 -3.03 9.22
N ALA A 52 2.72 -2.26 9.43
CA ALA A 52 2.81 -0.81 9.62
C ALA A 52 3.52 -0.47 10.92
N ILE A 53 3.25 -1.20 12.01
CA ILE A 53 3.99 -1.06 13.28
C ILE A 53 5.48 -1.31 13.06
N ALA A 54 5.86 -2.35 12.31
CA ALA A 54 7.26 -2.61 11.99
C ALA A 54 7.90 -1.51 11.13
N LEU A 55 7.16 -0.88 10.21
CA LEU A 55 7.64 0.25 9.41
C LEU A 55 7.87 1.49 10.27
N ASP A 56 6.90 1.83 11.13
CA ASP A 56 7.00 2.97 12.03
C ASP A 56 8.06 2.75 13.11
N GLY A 57 8.25 1.51 13.58
CA GLY A 57 9.37 1.14 14.46
C GLY A 57 10.74 1.36 13.82
N GLY A 58 10.85 1.18 12.50
CA GLY A 58 12.04 1.57 11.74
C GLY A 58 12.31 3.07 11.78
N VAL A 59 11.26 3.89 11.66
CA VAL A 59 11.34 5.36 11.76
C VAL A 59 11.73 5.79 13.18
N VAL A 60 11.07 5.21 14.19
CA VAL A 60 11.39 5.43 15.62
C VAL A 60 12.88 5.21 15.88
N LYS A 61 13.44 4.08 15.42
CA LYS A 61 14.85 3.76 15.61
C LYS A 61 15.78 4.72 14.86
N ALA A 62 15.40 5.13 13.65
CA ALA A 62 16.23 5.99 12.80
C ALA A 62 16.22 7.45 13.26
N GLU A 63 15.09 7.95 13.76
CA GLU A 63 14.89 9.37 14.08
C GLU A 63 14.89 9.65 15.60
N GLY A 64 14.84 8.63 16.46
CA GLY A 64 14.85 8.79 17.91
C GLY A 64 13.57 9.40 18.50
N ILE A 65 12.44 9.23 17.82
CA ILE A 65 11.13 9.77 18.21
C ILE A 65 10.22 8.70 18.80
N SER A 66 9.13 9.09 19.46
CA SER A 66 8.14 8.12 19.97
C SER A 66 7.34 7.46 18.83
N MET A 67 6.75 6.29 19.10
CA MET A 67 5.87 5.61 18.15
C MET A 67 4.65 6.48 17.79
N GLU A 68 4.05 7.14 18.78
CA GLU A 68 2.93 8.05 18.57
C GLU A 68 3.32 9.24 17.67
N GLU A 69 4.51 9.79 17.85
CA GLU A 69 5.00 10.88 17.00
C GLU A 69 5.26 10.40 15.56
N ALA A 70 5.87 9.22 15.38
CA ALA A 70 6.07 8.63 14.06
C ALA A 70 4.73 8.39 13.32
N GLN A 71 3.74 7.84 14.02
CA GLN A 71 2.40 7.61 13.48
C GLN A 71 1.68 8.93 13.16
N ALA A 72 1.74 9.92 14.05
CA ALA A 72 1.14 11.24 13.85
C ALA A 72 1.77 11.95 12.64
N ARG A 73 3.10 11.92 12.52
CA ARG A 73 3.84 12.47 11.36
C ARG A 73 3.40 11.79 10.07
N ARG A 74 3.33 10.45 10.03
CA ARG A 74 2.87 9.75 8.83
C ARG A 74 1.41 10.04 8.52
N ALA A 75 0.53 9.98 9.52
CA ALA A 75 -0.89 10.30 9.36
C ALA A 75 -1.09 11.72 8.81
N ALA A 76 -0.24 12.68 9.19
CA ALA A 76 -0.28 14.04 8.65
C ALA A 76 0.03 14.12 7.15
N THR A 77 0.71 13.13 6.56
CA THR A 77 0.92 13.04 5.09
C THR A 77 -0.28 12.46 4.33
N ILE A 78 -1.24 11.88 5.05
CA ILE A 78 -2.44 11.26 4.46
C ILE A 78 -3.56 12.31 4.48
N PRO A 79 -4.25 12.57 3.36
CA PRO A 79 -5.35 13.54 3.35
C PRO A 79 -6.43 13.27 4.40
N ALA A 80 -6.76 12.00 4.65
CA ALA A 80 -7.72 11.57 5.67
C ALA A 80 -7.19 11.64 7.11
N ARG A 81 -5.91 11.98 7.31
CA ARG A 81 -5.26 12.14 8.62
C ARG A 81 -5.31 10.93 9.56
N ARG A 82 -5.44 9.73 8.98
CA ARG A 82 -5.46 8.46 9.72
C ARG A 82 -4.98 7.32 8.84
N TYR A 83 -4.61 6.21 9.48
CA TYR A 83 -4.38 4.94 8.78
C TYR A 83 -5.73 4.30 8.41
N GLY A 84 -5.72 3.48 7.37
CA GLY A 84 -6.84 2.58 7.10
C GLY A 84 -6.95 1.49 8.17
N THR A 85 -8.12 0.90 8.28
CA THR A 85 -8.46 -0.25 9.15
C THR A 85 -8.80 -1.46 8.28
N ALA A 86 -8.83 -2.65 8.86
CA ALA A 86 -9.17 -3.86 8.10
C ALA A 86 -10.66 -3.87 7.73
N GLU A 87 -11.47 -3.29 8.62
CA GLU A 87 -12.89 -2.95 8.46
C GLU A 87 -13.06 -1.69 7.59
#